data_AF-A0A165RWS5-F1
#
_entry.id   AF-A0A165RWS5-F1
#
_cell.length_a   1.000
_cell.length_b   1.000
_cell.length_c   1.000
_cell.angle_alpha   90.00
_cell.angle_beta   90.00
_cell.angle_gamma   90.00
#
_symmetry.space_group_name_H-M   'P 1'
#
loop_
_entity.id
_entity.type
_entity.pdbx_description
1 polymer ?
#
loop_
_entity_poly.entity_id
_entity_poly.type
_entity_poly.pdbx_seq_one_letter_code
_entity_poly.pdbx_strand_id
1 'polypeptide(L)'
;MFEEQPTKQDLLEGRDDIWQWLEGFVGVGGLWIRLDASPSEACPVVVVGLEEGDQLALEVVDANLAERAHSAGSSITLFTNEGVKYAQSNSLHIEHCHVLENAATVYTGLPECIVINARRGEFHARLRKDLDCPVTISGPGLIRPVQGELADLSVGGCRVHLSSHACYMQPECPDYSVEVAFPSGELFQSSAEVRYLDLSEENFSVTAGFKFHSCSAQHESQVWQLVRDIERESARAADSERDFEPSELFRPVSSVDNEVLDSRKPLSAAAVRLRHIADSLCFQWYNLRSGKSLSMESMLWAAEDLIVLAASDAEEALFATLDDPGHPALIWHDVCLAVRMACVARHCGLPEGELKAAVACALVHDVGYLVNGSCSLEHASRPVYQAEAVAVIKSALAHCNWIPDATVEAVLDSGACSPPNCSRTPLGKLALLLGLLDWQCRDVANKAAQPWNSALQRVCSDYPDLADWADITVACFGKMPVASRVCDPDDKNFWVRALDADQRPAVLVPCGERCLPNRESLQRQMMELQTKSLRQLLVPVNTHI
;
A
#
# COMPACT_ATOMS: atom_id res chain seq x y z
N MET A 1 25.98 19.37 5.22
CA MET A 1 26.58 19.50 6.56
C MET A 1 25.44 19.83 7.50
N PHE A 2 24.73 18.79 7.95
CA PHE A 2 23.74 18.94 9.01
C PHE A 2 24.50 18.62 10.29
N GLU A 3 24.61 19.60 11.18
CA GLU A 3 25.06 19.39 12.55
C GLU A 3 24.07 18.43 13.22
N GLU A 4 24.52 17.19 13.46
CA GLU A 4 23.88 16.26 14.37
C GLU A 4 23.76 16.93 15.74
N GLN A 5 22.54 17.20 16.18
CA GLN A 5 22.33 17.54 17.58
C GLN A 5 22.66 16.29 18.41
N PRO A 6 23.50 16.41 19.47
CA PRO A 6 23.92 15.23 20.21
C PRO A 6 22.73 14.60 20.93
N THR A 7 22.53 13.31 20.70
CA THR A 7 21.74 12.39 21.55
C THR A 7 22.06 12.66 23.02
N LYS A 8 21.05 12.66 23.89
CA LYS A 8 21.23 12.79 25.33
C LYS A 8 22.21 11.71 25.80
N GLN A 9 23.44 12.13 26.10
CA GLN A 9 24.47 11.28 26.69
C GLN A 9 24.18 11.21 28.19
N ASP A 10 23.85 10.03 28.69
CA ASP A 10 23.82 9.80 30.13
C ASP A 10 25.24 9.42 30.55
N LEU A 11 25.80 10.13 31.52
CA LEU A 11 27.18 9.95 31.97
C LEU A 11 27.16 9.39 33.40
N LEU A 12 27.83 8.26 33.61
CA LEU A 12 28.07 7.70 34.94
C LEU A 12 29.47 8.11 35.39
N GLU A 13 29.58 8.85 36.50
CA GLU A 13 30.85 9.31 37.11
C GLU A 13 31.00 8.86 38.58
N GLY A 14 29.92 8.30 39.18
CA GLY A 14 29.93 7.83 40.56
C GLY A 14 30.55 6.44 40.68
N ARG A 15 31.50 6.27 41.61
CA ARG A 15 32.11 4.96 41.91
C ARG A 15 31.05 3.87 42.12
N ASP A 16 30.06 4.13 42.96
CA ASP A 16 29.01 3.15 43.28
C ASP A 16 28.10 2.87 42.08
N ASP A 17 27.85 3.87 41.21
CA ASP A 17 27.05 3.70 39.99
C ASP A 17 27.79 2.86 38.94
N ILE A 18 29.10 3.10 38.78
CA ILE A 18 29.99 2.34 37.87
C ILE A 18 30.13 0.91 38.38
N TRP A 19 30.31 0.74 39.68
CA TRP A 19 30.35 -0.57 40.33
C TRP A 19 29.07 -1.36 40.08
N GLN A 20 27.91 -0.77 40.37
CA GLN A 20 26.61 -1.40 40.15
C GLN A 20 26.36 -1.73 38.67
N TRP A 21 26.84 -0.90 37.75
CA TRP A 21 26.75 -1.18 36.31
C TRP A 21 27.62 -2.38 35.91
N LEU A 22 28.86 -2.46 36.39
CA LEU A 22 29.78 -3.57 36.12
C LEU A 22 29.33 -4.88 36.78
N GLU A 23 28.70 -4.82 37.96
CA GLU A 23 28.13 -5.99 38.65
C GLU A 23 27.14 -6.75 37.75
N GLY A 24 26.40 -6.03 36.89
CA GLY A 24 25.47 -6.63 35.93
C GLY A 24 26.13 -7.53 34.87
N PHE A 25 27.44 -7.40 34.66
CA PHE A 25 28.20 -8.18 33.67
C PHE A 25 29.04 -9.32 34.30
N VAL A 26 29.04 -9.45 35.63
CA VAL A 26 29.82 -10.47 36.34
C VAL A 26 29.32 -11.87 35.97
N GLY A 27 30.17 -12.64 35.27
CA GLY A 27 29.87 -14.00 34.84
C GLY A 27 28.81 -14.13 33.72
N VAL A 28 28.25 -13.04 33.21
CA VAL A 28 27.18 -13.04 32.19
C VAL A 28 27.74 -12.83 30.77
N GLY A 29 28.90 -12.19 30.63
CA GLY A 29 29.44 -11.77 29.32
C GLY A 29 28.75 -10.50 28.80
N GLY A 30 28.99 -10.12 27.54
CA GLY A 30 28.35 -8.94 26.92
C GLY A 30 29.21 -7.67 26.86
N LEU A 31 30.40 -7.70 27.46
CA LEU A 31 31.41 -6.66 27.35
C LEU A 31 32.50 -7.04 26.34
N TRP A 32 33.13 -6.01 25.80
CA TRP A 32 34.23 -6.10 24.85
C TRP A 32 35.36 -5.17 25.27
N ILE A 33 36.60 -5.62 25.07
CA ILE A 33 37.79 -4.77 25.12
C ILE A 33 38.14 -4.35 23.70
N ARG A 34 38.57 -3.10 23.53
CA ARG A 34 39.20 -2.56 22.32
C ARG A 34 40.53 -1.91 22.64
N LEU A 35 41.51 -2.05 21.76
CA LEU A 35 42.78 -1.32 21.89
C LEU A 35 42.64 0.11 21.36
N ASP A 36 43.02 1.10 22.16
CA ASP A 36 42.89 2.51 21.77
C ASP A 36 43.79 2.87 20.57
N ALA A 37 44.97 2.24 20.51
CA ALA A 37 45.93 2.41 19.40
C ALA A 37 45.48 1.72 18.10
N SER A 38 44.52 0.80 18.16
CA SER A 38 44.01 0.05 16.99
C SER A 38 42.54 -0.29 17.19
N PRO A 39 41.62 0.67 16.95
CA PRO A 39 40.21 0.52 17.28
C PRO A 39 39.47 -0.61 16.54
N SER A 40 40.07 -1.17 15.48
CA SER A 40 39.56 -2.34 14.77
C SER A 40 39.83 -3.66 15.48
N GLU A 41 40.77 -3.71 16.42
CA GLU A 41 41.06 -4.87 17.25
C GLU A 41 40.21 -4.82 18.52
N ALA A 42 39.11 -5.57 18.52
CA ALA A 42 38.24 -5.76 19.67
C ALA A 42 38.02 -7.25 19.95
N CYS A 43 37.90 -7.60 21.22
CA CYS A 43 37.67 -8.98 21.66
C CYS A 43 36.63 -9.02 22.79
N PRO A 44 35.81 -10.08 22.86
CA PRO A 44 34.84 -10.24 23.93
C PRO A 44 35.56 -10.53 25.25
N VAL A 45 34.97 -10.05 26.34
CA VAL A 45 35.47 -10.26 27.70
C VAL A 45 34.36 -10.58 28.68
N VAL A 46 34.74 -11.25 29.77
CA VAL A 46 33.86 -11.56 30.88
C VAL A 46 34.42 -10.89 32.14
N VAL A 47 33.57 -10.20 32.90
CA VAL A 47 33.96 -9.71 34.22
C VAL A 47 33.98 -10.90 35.17
N VAL A 48 35.16 -11.24 35.68
CA VAL A 48 35.36 -12.37 36.60
C VAL A 48 35.40 -11.94 38.06
N GLY A 49 35.71 -10.67 38.33
CA GLY A 49 35.73 -10.14 39.69
C GLY A 49 35.76 -8.62 39.75
N LEU A 50 35.13 -8.10 40.80
CA LEU A 50 35.21 -6.71 41.26
C LEU A 50 35.70 -6.76 42.71
N GLU A 51 36.91 -6.28 42.97
CA GLU A 51 37.55 -6.36 44.31
C GLU A 51 37.41 -5.04 45.10
N GLU A 52 37.40 -5.11 46.44
CA GLU A 52 37.20 -3.96 47.35
C GLU A 52 38.23 -2.81 47.16
N GLY A 53 39.32 -3.05 46.43
CA GLY A 53 40.35 -2.06 46.08
C GLY A 53 40.15 -1.37 44.73
N ASP A 54 38.94 -1.38 44.16
CA ASP A 54 38.61 -0.84 42.84
C ASP A 54 39.38 -1.51 41.69
N GLN A 55 39.71 -2.79 41.88
CA GLN A 55 40.34 -3.61 40.85
C GLN A 55 39.29 -4.43 40.10
N LEU A 56 39.32 -4.31 38.78
CA LEU A 56 38.47 -5.01 37.84
C LEU A 56 39.28 -6.16 37.19
N ALA A 57 38.80 -7.38 37.39
CA ALA A 57 39.37 -8.57 36.77
C ALA A 57 38.52 -9.00 35.56
N LEU A 58 39.15 -9.10 34.40
CA LEU A 58 38.51 -9.45 33.13
C LEU A 58 39.16 -10.68 32.54
N GLU A 59 38.35 -11.66 32.14
CA GLU A 59 38.81 -12.76 31.31
C GLU A 59 38.64 -12.39 29.83
N VAL A 60 39.76 -12.39 29.12
CA VAL A 60 39.87 -12.02 27.71
C VAL A 60 40.00 -13.27 26.87
N VAL A 61 39.09 -13.40 25.89
CA VAL A 61 39.01 -14.58 25.01
C VAL A 61 40.23 -14.70 24.09
N ASP A 62 40.81 -13.58 23.65
CA ASP A 62 42.04 -13.56 22.86
C ASP A 62 43.25 -13.23 23.75
N ALA A 63 43.92 -14.28 24.24
CA ALA A 63 45.12 -14.14 25.05
C ALA A 63 46.26 -13.38 24.35
N ASN A 64 46.39 -13.51 23.02
CA ASN A 64 47.45 -12.83 22.28
C ASN A 64 47.19 -11.32 22.20
N LEU A 65 45.93 -10.90 22.07
CA LEU A 65 45.57 -9.49 22.12
C LEU A 65 45.89 -8.89 23.49
N ALA A 66 45.49 -9.58 24.57
CA ALA A 66 45.76 -9.14 25.94
C ALA A 66 47.26 -9.03 26.25
N GLU A 67 48.06 -10.02 25.84
CA GLU A 67 49.52 -10.03 26.07
C GLU A 67 50.23 -8.92 25.27
N ARG A 68 49.83 -8.71 24.01
CA ARG A 68 50.35 -7.60 23.19
C ARG A 68 50.01 -6.24 23.80
N ALA A 69 48.76 -6.06 24.21
CA ALA A 69 48.29 -4.82 24.80
C ALA A 69 49.07 -4.48 26.08
N HIS A 70 49.25 -5.46 26.96
CA HIS A 70 50.03 -5.30 28.19
C HIS A 70 51.51 -5.03 27.90
N SER A 71 52.14 -5.83 27.03
CA SER A 71 53.57 -5.68 26.70
C SER A 71 53.90 -4.35 26.02
N ALA A 72 52.97 -3.83 25.21
CA ALA A 72 53.11 -2.54 24.55
C ALA A 72 52.71 -1.34 25.43
N GLY A 73 52.19 -1.58 26.65
CA GLY A 73 51.64 -0.53 27.51
C GLY A 73 50.45 0.20 26.88
N SER A 74 49.68 -0.48 26.02
CA SER A 74 48.54 0.10 25.33
C SER A 74 47.35 0.24 26.27
N SER A 75 46.65 1.37 26.16
CA SER A 75 45.37 1.57 26.81
C SER A 75 44.27 0.80 26.11
N ILE A 76 43.28 0.41 26.89
CA ILE A 76 42.12 -0.35 26.45
C ILE A 76 40.83 0.38 26.81
N THR A 77 39.80 0.20 26.01
CA THR A 77 38.46 0.72 26.29
C THR A 77 37.49 -0.44 26.46
N LEU A 78 36.66 -0.40 27.50
CA LEU A 78 35.52 -1.30 27.67
C LEU A 78 34.31 -0.72 26.95
N PHE A 79 33.62 -1.57 26.20
CA PHE A 79 32.36 -1.19 25.59
C PHE A 79 31.39 -2.37 25.55
N THR A 80 30.10 -2.07 25.50
CA THR A 80 29.06 -3.04 25.18
C THR A 80 28.19 -2.50 24.06
N ASN A 81 27.66 -3.43 23.27
CA ASN A 81 26.70 -3.17 22.22
C ASN A 81 25.48 -4.10 22.38
N GLU A 82 25.01 -4.27 23.61
CA GLU A 82 23.81 -5.06 23.90
C GLU A 82 22.55 -4.18 23.81
N GLY A 83 21.74 -4.47 22.79
CA GLY A 83 20.43 -3.82 22.58
C GLY A 83 20.52 -2.32 22.27
N VAL A 84 19.72 -1.51 22.98
CA VAL A 84 19.42 -0.09 22.67
C VAL A 84 20.40 0.90 23.34
N LYS A 85 21.43 0.43 24.04
CA LYS A 85 22.40 1.27 24.75
C LYS A 85 23.82 0.91 24.30
N TYR A 86 24.48 1.86 23.65
CA TYR A 86 25.93 1.81 23.55
C TYR A 86 26.51 2.41 24.82
N ALA A 87 27.32 1.66 25.54
CA ALA A 87 28.03 2.15 26.71
C ALA A 87 29.53 1.94 26.52
N GLN A 88 30.32 2.94 26.88
CA GLN A 88 31.76 2.94 26.72
C GLN A 88 32.44 3.57 27.93
N SER A 89 33.51 2.94 28.43
CA SER A 89 34.36 3.50 29.48
C SER A 89 35.34 4.56 28.96
N ASN A 90 35.98 5.27 29.87
CA ASN A 90 37.28 5.88 29.58
C ASN A 90 38.36 4.82 29.30
N SER A 91 39.51 5.26 28.78
CA SER A 91 40.70 4.43 28.60
C SER A 91 41.21 3.89 29.93
N LEU A 92 41.43 2.58 30.00
CA LEU A 92 41.96 1.84 31.13
C LEU A 92 43.37 1.33 30.80
N HIS A 93 44.20 1.17 31.83
CA HIS A 93 45.51 0.56 31.70
C HIS A 93 45.48 -0.86 32.28
N ILE A 94 46.14 -1.79 31.59
CA ILE A 94 46.32 -3.17 32.06
C ILE A 94 47.47 -3.19 33.07
N GLU A 95 47.15 -3.34 34.35
CA GLU A 95 48.11 -3.40 35.45
C GLU A 95 48.84 -4.74 35.47
N HIS A 96 48.08 -5.83 35.33
CA HIS A 96 48.58 -7.19 35.32
C HIS A 96 47.87 -8.01 34.24
N CYS A 97 48.60 -8.91 33.59
CA CYS A 97 48.07 -9.86 32.61
C CYS A 97 48.61 -11.24 32.94
N HIS A 98 47.71 -12.19 33.18
CA HIS A 98 48.02 -13.59 33.45
C HIS A 98 47.45 -14.45 32.33
N VAL A 99 48.34 -15.06 31.54
CA VAL A 99 47.95 -15.94 30.43
C VAL A 99 47.98 -17.40 30.89
N LEU A 100 46.87 -18.11 30.73
CA LEU A 100 46.72 -19.53 31.02
C LEU A 100 46.11 -20.23 29.79
N GLU A 101 46.90 -21.08 29.15
CA GLU A 101 46.55 -21.78 27.90
C GLU A 101 46.11 -20.82 26.78
N ASN A 102 44.79 -20.65 26.57
CA ASN A 102 44.19 -19.85 25.51
C ASN A 102 43.39 -18.64 26.02
N ALA A 103 43.31 -18.42 27.34
CA ALA A 103 42.61 -17.28 27.94
C ALA A 103 43.61 -16.41 28.72
N ALA A 104 43.36 -15.10 28.75
CA ALA A 104 44.13 -14.18 29.55
C ALA A 104 43.24 -13.49 30.58
N THR A 105 43.64 -13.52 31.84
CA THR A 105 43.04 -12.69 32.87
C THR A 105 43.82 -11.38 32.96
N VAL A 106 43.16 -10.27 32.67
CA VAL A 106 43.72 -8.92 32.81
C VAL A 106 43.10 -8.21 34.00
N TYR A 107 43.93 -7.43 34.69
CA TYR A 107 43.53 -6.63 35.84
C TYR A 107 43.70 -5.16 35.49
N THR A 108 42.66 -4.37 35.75
CA THR A 108 42.64 -2.91 35.56
C THR A 108 42.07 -2.24 36.80
N GLY A 109 42.25 -0.93 36.92
CA GLY A 109 41.40 -0.12 37.80
C GLY A 109 39.96 -0.05 37.27
N LEU A 110 39.03 0.38 38.12
CA LEU A 110 37.69 0.79 37.72
C LEU A 110 37.74 1.97 36.74
N PRO A 111 36.79 2.03 35.78
CA PRO A 111 36.56 3.24 35.00
C PRO A 111 36.27 4.46 35.88
N GLU A 112 36.76 5.62 35.45
CA GLU A 112 36.41 6.92 36.03
C GLU A 112 35.03 7.38 35.53
N CYS A 113 34.68 7.03 34.30
CA CYS A 113 33.37 7.31 33.75
C CYS A 113 32.92 6.28 32.72
N ILE A 114 31.59 6.18 32.57
CA ILE A 114 30.95 5.42 31.50
C ILE A 114 29.97 6.34 30.78
N VAL A 115 30.17 6.50 29.48
CA VAL A 115 29.28 7.25 28.60
C VAL A 115 28.23 6.29 28.04
N ILE A 116 26.96 6.52 28.38
CA ILE A 116 25.82 5.76 27.88
C ILE A 116 25.09 6.59 26.82
N ASN A 117 25.19 6.14 25.58
CA ASN A 117 24.45 6.68 24.45
C ASN A 117 23.16 5.87 24.27
N ALA A 118 22.03 6.47 24.65
CA ALA A 118 20.72 5.88 24.45
C ALA A 118 20.24 6.07 23.01
N ARG A 119 20.23 5.01 22.18
CA ARG A 119 19.69 5.02 20.80
C ARG A 119 18.16 4.94 20.77
N ARG A 120 17.46 5.66 21.66
CA ARG A 120 16.00 5.51 21.88
C ARG A 120 15.12 5.87 20.68
N GLY A 121 15.67 6.49 19.63
CA GLY A 121 14.90 6.92 18.45
C GLY A 121 15.14 6.14 17.14
N GLU A 122 16.17 5.29 17.06
CA GLU A 122 16.66 4.77 15.76
C GLU A 122 16.68 3.24 15.65
N PHE A 123 16.39 2.52 16.73
CA PHE A 123 16.37 1.05 16.67
C PHE A 123 15.02 0.54 16.17
N HIS A 124 15.04 -0.21 15.07
CA HIS A 124 13.88 -0.85 14.45
C HIS A 124 13.97 -2.37 14.58
N ALA A 125 13.10 -2.97 15.39
CA ALA A 125 12.93 -4.42 15.44
C ALA A 125 12.22 -4.89 14.17
N ARG A 126 12.94 -5.59 13.30
CA ARG A 126 12.39 -6.13 12.06
C ARG A 126 11.57 -7.39 12.33
N LEU A 127 10.38 -7.45 11.76
CA LEU A 127 9.59 -8.67 11.81
C LEU A 127 10.09 -9.67 10.77
N ARG A 128 10.08 -10.93 11.16
CA ARG A 128 10.36 -12.05 10.27
C ARG A 128 9.09 -12.40 9.50
N LYS A 129 9.24 -12.90 8.26
CA LYS A 129 8.13 -13.14 7.33
C LYS A 129 7.10 -14.19 7.78
N ASP A 130 7.41 -14.96 8.80
CA ASP A 130 6.53 -15.99 9.38
C ASP A 130 5.80 -15.49 10.64
N LEU A 131 6.12 -14.28 11.10
CA LEU A 131 5.39 -13.61 12.17
C LEU A 131 4.34 -12.69 11.53
N ASP A 132 3.15 -13.24 11.32
CA ASP A 132 2.03 -12.52 10.72
C ASP A 132 1.42 -11.54 11.73
N CYS A 133 1.81 -10.26 11.61
CA CYS A 133 1.23 -9.16 12.38
C CYS A 133 0.46 -8.24 11.43
N PRO A 134 -0.85 -8.49 11.18
CA PRO A 134 -1.64 -7.65 10.31
C PRO A 134 -1.80 -6.25 10.91
N VAL A 135 -1.82 -5.26 10.02
CA VAL A 135 -1.96 -3.85 10.34
C VAL A 135 -3.19 -3.30 9.64
N THR A 136 -3.98 -2.52 10.36
CA THR A 136 -5.08 -1.72 9.82
C THR A 136 -4.77 -0.24 9.98
N ILE A 137 -4.79 0.49 8.87
CA ILE A 137 -4.58 1.94 8.80
C ILE A 137 -5.91 2.63 8.50
N SER A 138 -6.29 3.59 9.33
CA SER A 138 -7.45 4.46 9.10
C SER A 138 -7.05 5.92 9.24
N GLY A 139 -7.65 6.80 8.44
CA GLY A 139 -7.33 8.23 8.51
C GLY A 139 -7.81 9.02 7.30
N PRO A 140 -7.41 10.28 7.18
CA PRO A 140 -7.86 11.17 6.12
C PRO A 140 -7.41 10.70 4.73
N GLY A 141 -8.28 10.92 3.74
CA GLY A 141 -8.05 10.51 2.34
C GLY A 141 -8.39 9.05 2.02
N LEU A 142 -8.56 8.19 3.04
CA LEU A 142 -8.93 6.79 2.85
C LEU A 142 -10.46 6.63 2.84
N ILE A 143 -10.99 6.00 1.78
CA ILE A 143 -12.43 5.68 1.66
C ILE A 143 -12.82 4.57 2.64
N ARG A 144 -11.88 3.67 2.91
CA ARG A 144 -11.99 2.52 3.81
C ARG A 144 -10.63 2.26 4.46
N PRO A 145 -10.59 1.61 5.64
CA PRO A 145 -9.33 1.22 6.25
C PRO A 145 -8.47 0.39 5.29
N VAL A 146 -7.18 0.68 5.25
CA VAL A 146 -6.21 -0.04 4.41
C VAL A 146 -5.52 -1.08 5.28
N GLN A 147 -5.49 -2.32 4.80
CA GLN A 147 -4.85 -3.42 5.50
C GLN A 147 -3.46 -3.71 4.94
N GLY A 148 -2.61 -4.28 5.78
CA GLY A 148 -1.26 -4.68 5.43
C GLY A 148 -0.58 -5.46 6.55
N GLU A 149 0.75 -5.44 6.55
CA GLU A 149 1.59 -6.21 7.45
C GLU A 149 2.67 -5.32 8.06
N LEU A 150 2.97 -5.57 9.34
CA LEU A 150 4.02 -4.87 10.05
C LEU A 150 5.39 -5.37 9.57
N ALA A 151 6.25 -4.47 9.09
CA ALA A 151 7.58 -4.78 8.61
C ALA A 151 8.65 -4.57 9.71
N ASP A 152 8.54 -3.47 10.44
CA ASP A 152 9.35 -3.22 11.64
C ASP A 152 8.65 -2.28 12.62
N LEU A 153 9.09 -2.33 13.88
CA LEU A 153 8.59 -1.50 14.98
C LEU A 153 9.76 -0.86 15.74
N SER A 154 9.61 0.40 16.10
CA SER A 154 10.48 1.14 17.01
C SER A 154 9.64 1.91 18.02
N VAL A 155 10.29 2.48 19.05
CA VAL A 155 9.61 3.36 20.02
C VAL A 155 8.98 4.58 19.33
N GLY A 156 9.63 5.09 18.28
CA GLY A 156 9.21 6.29 17.58
C GLY A 156 8.26 6.06 16.42
N GLY A 157 8.03 4.82 16.00
CA GLY A 157 7.26 4.55 14.78
C GLY A 157 7.28 3.11 14.30
N CYS A 158 6.75 2.88 13.12
CA CYS A 158 6.79 1.58 12.46
C CYS A 158 6.90 1.73 10.95
N ARG A 159 7.35 0.66 10.28
CA ARG A 159 7.23 0.49 8.85
C ARG A 159 6.23 -0.62 8.56
N VAL A 160 5.39 -0.41 7.56
CA VAL A 160 4.34 -1.36 7.17
C VAL A 160 4.32 -1.55 5.66
N HIS A 161 3.95 -2.75 5.23
CA HIS A 161 3.66 -3.07 3.83
C HIS A 161 2.15 -3.08 3.63
N LEU A 162 1.65 -2.26 2.71
CA LEU A 162 0.23 -2.01 2.47
C LEU A 162 -0.11 -2.28 1.00
N SER A 163 -1.40 -2.43 0.72
CA SER A 163 -1.91 -2.44 -0.65
C SER A 163 -1.80 -1.06 -1.32
N SER A 164 -1.99 -1.03 -2.64
CA SER A 164 -2.04 0.17 -3.48
C SER A 164 -2.96 1.28 -2.94
N HIS A 165 -4.00 0.94 -2.19
CA HIS A 165 -4.93 1.89 -1.57
C HIS A 165 -4.24 2.87 -0.61
N ALA A 166 -3.06 2.53 -0.08
CA ALA A 166 -2.24 3.41 0.73
C ALA A 166 -1.75 4.66 -0.03
N CYS A 167 -1.73 4.66 -1.37
CA CYS A 167 -1.35 5.84 -2.14
C CYS A 167 -2.22 7.06 -1.82
N TYR A 168 -3.49 6.85 -1.45
CA TYR A 168 -4.43 7.94 -1.12
C TYR A 168 -4.12 8.61 0.22
N MET A 169 -3.18 8.08 1.00
CA MET A 169 -2.69 8.74 2.19
C MET A 169 -1.95 10.04 1.85
N GLN A 170 -1.84 10.92 2.84
CA GLN A 170 -1.15 12.19 2.71
C GLN A 170 0.12 12.12 3.55
N PRO A 171 1.31 12.19 2.92
CA PRO A 171 2.55 12.38 3.66
C PRO A 171 2.44 13.62 4.56
N GLU A 172 3.09 13.57 5.71
CA GLU A 172 3.15 14.63 6.74
C GLU A 172 1.81 14.94 7.41
N CYS A 173 0.75 14.17 7.15
CA CYS A 173 -0.51 14.31 7.87
C CYS A 173 -0.47 13.51 9.20
N PRO A 174 -0.77 14.15 10.35
CA PRO A 174 -0.63 13.53 11.66
C PRO A 174 -1.83 12.67 12.12
N ASP A 175 -2.91 12.63 11.36
CA ASP A 175 -4.21 12.11 11.82
C ASP A 175 -4.50 10.66 11.39
N TYR A 176 -3.47 9.84 11.23
CA TYR A 176 -3.65 8.41 10.96
C TYR A 176 -3.68 7.60 12.25
N SER A 177 -4.54 6.58 12.28
CA SER A 177 -4.56 5.53 13.30
C SER A 177 -3.90 4.28 12.73
N VAL A 178 -2.85 3.80 13.40
CA VAL A 178 -2.17 2.53 13.13
C VAL A 178 -2.63 1.53 14.18
N GLU A 179 -3.26 0.44 13.75
CA GLU A 179 -3.62 -0.69 14.61
C GLU A 179 -2.86 -1.92 14.15
N VAL A 180 -2.11 -2.55 15.06
CA VAL A 180 -1.36 -3.79 14.85
C VAL A 180 -2.00 -4.89 15.68
N ALA A 181 -2.36 -6.00 15.05
CA ALA A 181 -2.81 -7.19 15.76
C ALA A 181 -1.69 -8.23 15.84
N PHE A 182 -1.43 -8.72 17.04
CA PHE A 182 -0.44 -9.78 17.29
C PHE A 182 -1.12 -11.16 17.37
N PRO A 183 -0.40 -12.27 17.11
CA PRO A 183 -0.98 -13.63 17.14
C PRO A 183 -1.61 -14.02 18.48
N SER A 184 -1.17 -13.40 19.58
CA SER A 184 -1.77 -13.52 20.91
C SER A 184 -3.17 -12.91 21.04
N GLY A 185 -3.65 -12.19 20.03
CA GLY A 185 -4.85 -11.35 20.11
C GLY A 185 -4.62 -10.01 20.79
N GLU A 186 -3.39 -9.69 21.23
CA GLU A 186 -3.05 -8.34 21.68
C GLU A 186 -3.16 -7.35 20.52
N LEU A 187 -3.80 -6.21 20.77
CA LEU A 187 -3.92 -5.11 19.83
C LEU A 187 -3.08 -3.94 20.32
N PHE A 188 -2.23 -3.42 19.45
CA PHE A 188 -1.51 -2.17 19.67
C PHE A 188 -2.08 -1.10 18.75
N GLN A 189 -2.48 0.05 19.31
CA GLN A 189 -3.03 1.16 18.55
C GLN A 189 -2.30 2.46 18.88
N SER A 190 -1.89 3.20 17.85
CA SER A 190 -1.27 4.52 17.99
C SER A 190 -1.76 5.49 16.93
N SER A 191 -1.87 6.76 17.31
CA SER A 191 -1.92 7.86 16.34
C SER A 191 -0.53 8.07 15.74
N ALA A 192 -0.45 8.32 14.44
CA ALA A 192 0.80 8.42 13.72
C ALA A 192 0.74 9.39 12.54
N GLU A 193 1.90 9.96 12.22
CA GLU A 193 2.17 10.76 11.04
C GLU A 193 2.77 9.87 9.94
N VAL A 194 2.24 9.94 8.72
CA VAL A 194 2.88 9.29 7.55
C VAL A 194 4.14 10.06 7.18
N ARG A 195 5.31 9.45 7.31
CA ARG A 195 6.61 10.09 7.00
C ARG A 195 6.99 9.95 5.54
N TYR A 196 6.72 8.79 4.95
CA TYR A 196 6.99 8.52 3.55
C TYR A 196 6.10 7.39 3.04
N LEU A 197 5.90 7.39 1.73
CA LEU A 197 5.31 6.29 0.97
C LEU A 197 6.31 5.91 -0.12
N ASP A 198 6.69 4.64 -0.15
CA ASP A 198 7.53 4.05 -1.18
C ASP A 198 6.70 3.06 -1.98
N LEU A 199 6.56 3.30 -3.28
CA LEU A 199 5.62 2.61 -4.16
C LEU A 199 6.39 1.59 -5.01
N SER A 200 5.92 0.34 -5.03
CA SER A 200 6.50 -0.73 -5.86
C SER A 200 5.56 -1.11 -6.99
N GLU A 201 5.86 -0.66 -8.22
CA GLU A 201 5.04 -0.96 -9.42
C GLU A 201 5.04 -2.46 -9.76
N GLU A 202 6.05 -3.22 -9.33
CA GLU A 202 6.18 -4.66 -9.63
C GLU A 202 5.06 -5.52 -9.04
N ASN A 203 4.57 -5.14 -7.86
CA ASN A 203 3.58 -5.90 -7.11
C ASN A 203 2.42 -5.05 -6.60
N PHE A 204 2.32 -3.80 -7.04
CA PHE A 204 1.32 -2.83 -6.60
C PHE A 204 1.24 -2.67 -5.07
N SER A 205 2.38 -2.77 -4.40
CA SER A 205 2.49 -2.59 -2.95
C SER A 205 3.04 -1.23 -2.58
N VAL A 206 2.69 -0.77 -1.38
CA VAL A 206 3.17 0.48 -0.81
C VAL A 206 3.83 0.18 0.52
N THR A 207 5.09 0.57 0.66
CA THR A 207 5.78 0.57 1.95
C THR A 207 5.63 1.95 2.57
N ALA A 208 5.03 2.03 3.74
CA ALA A 208 4.78 3.27 4.44
C ALA A 208 5.53 3.33 5.77
N GLY A 209 6.17 4.47 6.03
CA GLY A 209 6.78 4.76 7.33
C GLY A 209 5.87 5.65 8.16
N PHE A 210 5.59 5.24 9.39
CA PHE A 210 4.76 5.97 10.33
C PHE A 210 5.59 6.42 11.53
N LYS A 211 5.41 7.67 11.97
CA LYS A 211 5.98 8.20 13.21
C LYS A 211 4.85 8.36 14.23
N PHE A 212 5.01 7.77 15.41
CA PHE A 212 3.99 7.87 16.47
C PHE A 212 3.98 9.28 17.09
N HIS A 213 2.78 9.78 17.43
CA HIS A 213 2.63 11.04 18.15
C HIS A 213 2.83 10.84 19.65
N SER A 214 3.62 11.74 20.26
CA SER A 214 4.05 11.75 21.67
C SER A 214 3.11 10.99 22.59
N CYS A 215 3.55 9.78 22.87
CA CYS A 215 2.79 8.81 23.63
C CYS A 215 3.09 8.99 25.11
N SER A 216 2.11 8.73 25.99
CA SER A 216 2.38 8.73 27.43
C SER A 216 3.53 7.79 27.78
N ALA A 217 4.20 7.99 28.92
CA ALA A 217 5.25 7.08 29.39
C ALA A 217 4.80 5.61 29.45
N GLN A 218 3.49 5.38 29.65
CA GLN A 218 2.87 4.06 29.59
C GLN A 218 2.89 3.49 28.17
N HIS A 219 2.53 4.27 27.16
CA HIS A 219 2.56 3.80 25.77
C HIS A 219 3.99 3.65 25.25
N GLU A 220 4.93 4.52 25.60
CA GLU A 220 6.36 4.28 25.30
C GLU A 220 6.84 2.96 25.91
N SER A 221 6.45 2.66 27.16
CA SER A 221 6.80 1.40 27.84
C SER A 221 6.16 0.19 27.14
N GLN A 222 4.91 0.32 26.69
CA GLN A 222 4.21 -0.72 25.93
C GLN A 222 4.93 -1.01 24.60
N VAL A 223 5.20 0.03 23.79
CA VAL A 223 5.92 -0.14 22.52
C VAL A 223 7.29 -0.76 22.75
N TRP A 224 7.99 -0.35 23.80
CA TRP A 224 9.31 -0.92 24.12
C TRP A 224 9.25 -2.40 24.52
N GLN A 225 8.16 -2.83 25.16
CA GLN A 225 7.93 -4.25 25.42
C GLN A 225 7.69 -5.01 24.11
N LEU A 226 6.85 -4.50 23.23
CA LEU A 226 6.60 -5.11 21.92
C LEU A 226 7.88 -5.24 21.07
N VAL A 227 8.71 -4.18 21.04
CA VAL A 227 10.02 -4.19 20.36
C VAL A 227 10.92 -5.32 20.90
N ARG A 228 11.03 -5.46 22.22
CA ARG A 228 11.82 -6.53 22.84
C ARG A 228 11.28 -7.93 22.54
N ASP A 229 9.96 -8.09 22.51
CA ASP A 229 9.33 -9.36 22.18
C ASP A 229 9.60 -9.76 20.71
N ILE A 230 9.55 -8.81 19.78
CA ILE A 230 9.93 -9.02 18.37
C ILE A 230 11.41 -9.41 18.26
N GLU A 231 12.31 -8.72 18.98
CA GLU A 231 13.74 -9.04 18.99
C GLU A 231 14.01 -10.43 19.56
N ARG A 232 13.41 -10.76 20.70
CA ARG A 232 13.53 -12.07 21.34
C ARG A 232 13.13 -13.18 20.37
N GLU A 233 12.02 -13.00 19.66
CA GLU A 233 11.52 -13.99 18.71
C GLU A 233 12.45 -14.11 17.49
N SER A 234 12.99 -12.98 17.02
CA SER A 234 13.99 -12.96 15.94
C SER A 234 15.31 -13.63 16.34
N ALA A 235 15.75 -13.47 17.59
CA ALA A 235 16.97 -14.09 18.11
C ALA A 235 16.79 -15.61 18.33
N ARG A 236 15.65 -16.03 18.90
CA ARG A 236 15.28 -17.46 19.08
C ARG A 236 15.31 -18.21 17.75
N ALA A 237 14.83 -17.55 16.71
CA ALA A 237 14.80 -18.06 15.35
C ALA A 237 16.18 -18.23 14.69
N ALA A 238 17.12 -17.33 14.99
CA ALA A 238 18.45 -17.30 14.37
C ALA A 238 19.40 -18.32 15.00
N ASP A 239 19.15 -18.72 16.24
CA ASP A 239 20.03 -19.59 17.02
C ASP A 239 19.29 -20.87 17.43
N SER A 240 19.32 -21.88 16.54
CA SER A 240 18.60 -23.14 16.70
C SER A 240 19.08 -24.02 17.85
N GLU A 241 20.19 -23.65 18.52
CA GLU A 241 20.78 -24.38 19.64
C GLU A 241 20.38 -23.81 21.02
N ARG A 242 19.73 -22.63 21.08
CA ARG A 242 19.28 -22.02 22.34
C ARG A 242 17.77 -22.23 22.55
N ASP A 243 17.42 -23.00 23.57
CA ASP A 243 16.04 -23.26 24.04
C ASP A 243 15.43 -22.03 24.75
N PHE A 244 15.29 -20.89 24.06
CA PHE A 244 14.49 -19.79 24.59
C PHE A 244 13.00 -20.10 24.43
N GLU A 245 12.22 -19.91 25.50
CA GLU A 245 10.76 -20.03 25.39
C GLU A 245 10.19 -18.99 24.40
N PRO A 246 9.18 -19.34 23.58
CA PRO A 246 8.50 -18.40 22.69
C PRO A 246 7.89 -17.24 23.47
N SER A 247 7.92 -16.02 22.91
CA SER A 247 7.21 -14.89 23.52
C SER A 247 5.70 -15.16 23.52
N GLU A 248 5.03 -14.82 24.63
CA GLU A 248 3.57 -14.91 24.77
C GLU A 248 2.85 -14.08 23.69
N LEU A 249 3.47 -12.98 23.24
CA LEU A 249 2.93 -12.07 22.22
C LEU A 249 2.66 -12.79 20.88
N PHE A 250 3.46 -13.80 20.56
CA PHE A 250 3.39 -14.56 19.32
C PHE A 250 2.77 -15.96 19.50
N ARG A 251 2.20 -16.28 20.66
CA ARG A 251 1.45 -17.53 20.82
C ARG A 251 0.08 -17.39 20.16
N PRO A 252 -0.25 -18.19 19.13
CA PRO A 252 -1.53 -18.10 18.47
C PRO A 252 -2.65 -18.47 19.45
N VAL A 253 -3.62 -17.57 19.63
CA VAL A 253 -4.89 -17.94 20.26
C VAL A 253 -5.69 -18.71 19.23
N SER A 254 -6.07 -19.95 19.56
CA SER A 254 -6.99 -20.72 18.73
C SER A 254 -8.28 -19.90 18.52
N SER A 255 -8.56 -19.56 17.25
CA SER A 255 -9.73 -18.85 16.72
C SER A 255 -9.84 -17.33 16.92
N VAL A 256 -8.87 -16.54 16.41
CA VAL A 256 -9.19 -15.19 15.95
C VAL A 256 -9.39 -15.26 14.44
N ASP A 257 -10.65 -15.34 14.01
CA ASP A 257 -11.02 -15.06 12.62
C ASP A 257 -10.69 -13.58 12.37
N ASN A 258 -9.45 -13.29 11.99
CA ASN A 258 -9.10 -12.02 11.39
C ASN A 258 -9.80 -11.98 10.03
N GLU A 259 -11.08 -11.62 10.02
CA GLU A 259 -11.78 -11.25 8.80
C GLU A 259 -11.06 -10.01 8.22
N VAL A 260 -10.10 -10.28 7.34
CA VAL A 260 -9.51 -9.32 6.41
C VAL A 260 -10.68 -8.60 5.75
N LEU A 261 -10.89 -7.34 6.12
CA LEU A 261 -12.01 -6.49 5.71
C LEU A 261 -12.01 -6.18 4.20
N ASP A 262 -10.96 -6.59 3.48
CA ASP A 262 -10.86 -6.49 2.01
C ASP A 262 -11.15 -7.80 1.25
N SER A 263 -11.72 -8.81 1.91
CA SER A 263 -11.91 -10.16 1.34
C SER A 263 -13.09 -10.32 0.37
N ARG A 264 -13.53 -9.26 -0.34
CA ARG A 264 -14.38 -9.47 -1.52
C ARG A 264 -13.54 -10.09 -2.61
N LYS A 265 -13.62 -11.42 -2.71
CA LYS A 265 -13.02 -12.19 -3.80
C LYS A 265 -13.49 -11.59 -5.14
N PRO A 266 -12.56 -11.27 -6.05
CA PRO A 266 -12.90 -10.75 -7.37
C PRO A 266 -13.91 -11.65 -8.08
N LEU A 267 -14.79 -11.04 -8.88
CA LEU A 267 -15.85 -11.74 -9.60
C LEU A 267 -15.31 -12.79 -10.57
N SER A 268 -14.15 -12.51 -11.18
CA SER A 268 -13.52 -13.35 -12.20
C SER A 268 -12.02 -13.03 -12.37
N ALA A 269 -11.35 -13.79 -13.24
CA ALA A 269 -9.97 -13.49 -13.63
C ALA A 269 -9.85 -12.15 -14.38
N ALA A 270 -10.89 -11.74 -15.13
CA ALA A 270 -10.94 -10.42 -15.75
C ALA A 270 -11.01 -9.31 -14.69
N ALA A 271 -11.80 -9.50 -13.62
CA ALA A 271 -11.86 -8.55 -12.51
C ALA A 271 -10.50 -8.39 -11.80
N VAL A 272 -9.73 -9.47 -11.64
CA VAL A 272 -8.35 -9.40 -11.12
C VAL A 272 -7.47 -8.51 -11.99
N ARG A 273 -7.50 -8.70 -13.32
CA ARG A 273 -6.71 -7.89 -14.26
C ARG A 273 -7.13 -6.42 -14.24
N LEU A 274 -8.43 -6.14 -14.23
CA LEU A 274 -8.94 -4.77 -14.12
C LEU A 274 -8.54 -4.11 -12.79
N ARG A 275 -8.47 -4.87 -11.69
CA ARG A 275 -7.98 -4.36 -10.41
C ARG A 275 -6.50 -3.97 -10.48
N HIS A 276 -5.64 -4.80 -11.08
CA HIS A 276 -4.24 -4.44 -11.28
C HIS A 276 -4.07 -3.18 -12.18
N ILE A 277 -4.93 -3.01 -13.18
CA ILE A 277 -4.95 -1.78 -13.99
C ILE A 277 -5.35 -0.58 -13.12
N ALA A 278 -6.35 -0.72 -12.25
CA ALA A 278 -6.75 0.32 -11.31
C ALA A 278 -5.64 0.64 -10.28
N ASP A 279 -4.91 -0.38 -9.82
CA ASP A 279 -3.75 -0.25 -8.94
C ASP A 279 -2.61 0.54 -9.62
N SER A 280 -2.32 0.23 -10.88
CA SER A 280 -1.35 1.00 -11.68
C SER A 280 -1.78 2.47 -11.83
N LEU A 281 -3.07 2.72 -12.11
CA LEU A 281 -3.61 4.08 -12.19
C LEU A 281 -3.55 4.83 -10.86
N CYS A 282 -3.71 4.13 -9.74
CA CYS A 282 -3.52 4.70 -8.42
C CYS A 282 -2.09 5.26 -8.24
N PHE A 283 -1.08 4.54 -8.74
CA PHE A 283 0.31 4.98 -8.69
C PHE A 283 0.57 6.14 -9.64
N GLN A 284 -0.04 6.11 -10.83
CA GLN A 284 -0.01 7.22 -11.77
C GLN A 284 -0.62 8.50 -11.18
N TRP A 285 -1.76 8.38 -10.49
CA TRP A 285 -2.34 9.49 -9.74
C TRP A 285 -1.39 10.01 -8.65
N TYR A 286 -0.74 9.14 -7.89
CA TYR A 286 0.23 9.54 -6.85
C TYR A 286 1.44 10.29 -7.44
N ASN A 287 1.93 9.84 -8.60
CA ASN A 287 2.98 10.53 -9.35
C ASN A 287 2.55 11.94 -9.73
N LEU A 288 1.36 12.09 -10.33
CA LEU A 288 0.81 13.39 -10.71
C LEU A 288 0.66 14.32 -9.50
N ARG A 289 0.10 13.82 -8.40
CA ARG A 289 -0.05 14.57 -7.15
C ARG A 289 1.28 15.04 -6.58
N SER A 290 2.34 14.25 -6.77
CA SER A 290 3.70 14.57 -6.35
C SER A 290 4.48 15.44 -7.35
N GLY A 291 3.83 15.93 -8.42
CA GLY A 291 4.46 16.74 -9.46
C GLY A 291 5.37 15.94 -10.41
N LYS A 292 5.28 14.62 -10.42
CA LYS A 292 6.00 13.73 -11.34
C LYS A 292 5.17 13.47 -12.60
N SER A 293 5.84 13.09 -13.69
CA SER A 293 5.18 12.66 -14.93
C SER A 293 4.57 11.26 -14.80
N LEU A 294 3.69 10.91 -15.74
CA LEU A 294 3.16 9.57 -15.89
C LEU A 294 4.24 8.61 -16.39
N SER A 295 4.24 7.37 -15.90
CA SER A 295 5.13 6.30 -16.34
C SER A 295 4.71 5.79 -17.71
N MET A 296 5.58 5.95 -18.72
CA MET A 296 5.33 5.48 -20.09
C MET A 296 5.08 3.95 -20.12
N GLU A 297 5.85 3.20 -19.34
CA GLU A 297 5.78 1.74 -19.27
C GLU A 297 4.45 1.28 -18.67
N SER A 298 4.08 1.83 -17.51
CA SER A 298 2.80 1.53 -16.86
C SER A 298 1.60 1.89 -17.75
N MET A 299 1.64 3.06 -18.41
CA MET A 299 0.57 3.48 -19.33
C MET A 299 0.45 2.56 -20.55
N LEU A 300 1.58 2.13 -21.12
CA LEU A 300 1.60 1.21 -22.26
C LEU A 300 1.06 -0.16 -21.85
N TRP A 301 1.57 -0.71 -20.75
CA TRP A 301 1.14 -2.00 -20.19
C TRP A 301 -0.36 -2.00 -19.91
N ALA A 302 -0.88 -0.98 -19.21
CA ALA A 302 -2.29 -0.90 -18.85
C ALA A 302 -3.21 -0.86 -20.08
N ALA A 303 -2.82 -0.09 -21.11
CA ALA A 303 -3.58 -0.02 -22.36
C ALA A 303 -3.56 -1.35 -23.13
N GLU A 304 -2.39 -1.99 -23.24
CA GLU A 304 -2.24 -3.28 -23.93
C GLU A 304 -2.98 -4.41 -23.20
N ASP A 305 -2.85 -4.49 -21.87
CA ASP A 305 -3.50 -5.52 -21.06
C ASP A 305 -5.03 -5.46 -21.21
N LEU A 306 -5.57 -4.24 -21.19
CA LEU A 306 -6.99 -3.97 -21.38
C LEU A 306 -7.46 -4.29 -22.80
N ILE A 307 -6.69 -3.91 -23.83
CA ILE A 307 -7.01 -4.25 -25.23
C ILE A 307 -7.05 -5.77 -25.42
N VAL A 308 -6.07 -6.49 -24.87
CA VAL A 308 -6.02 -7.96 -24.91
C VAL A 308 -7.21 -8.56 -24.17
N LEU A 309 -7.58 -8.00 -23.01
CA LEU A 309 -8.72 -8.44 -22.23
C LEU A 309 -10.03 -8.29 -23.03
N ALA A 310 -10.28 -7.09 -23.59
CA ALA A 310 -11.43 -6.80 -24.42
C ALA A 310 -11.43 -7.60 -25.75
N ALA A 311 -10.27 -8.04 -26.23
CA ALA A 311 -10.15 -8.88 -27.42
C ALA A 311 -10.45 -10.35 -27.18
N SER A 312 -10.12 -10.84 -26.00
CA SER A 312 -10.26 -12.26 -25.66
C SER A 312 -11.72 -12.60 -25.34
N ASP A 313 -12.36 -11.78 -24.51
CA ASP A 313 -13.76 -11.95 -24.12
C ASP A 313 -14.33 -10.59 -23.69
N ALA A 314 -14.98 -9.90 -24.63
CA ALA A 314 -15.53 -8.57 -24.38
C ALA A 314 -16.67 -8.58 -23.36
N GLU A 315 -17.51 -9.63 -23.34
CA GLU A 315 -18.60 -9.73 -22.39
C GLU A 315 -18.08 -9.95 -20.97
N GLU A 316 -17.07 -10.80 -20.79
CA GLU A 316 -16.41 -10.99 -19.50
C GLU A 316 -15.70 -9.72 -19.03
N ALA A 317 -14.99 -9.01 -19.92
CA ALA A 317 -14.35 -7.75 -19.60
C ALA A 317 -15.36 -6.68 -19.14
N LEU A 318 -16.50 -6.56 -19.85
CA LEU A 318 -17.58 -5.65 -19.47
C LEU A 318 -18.24 -6.08 -18.16
N PHE A 319 -18.51 -7.36 -17.95
CA PHE A 319 -19.12 -7.84 -16.71
C PHE A 319 -18.22 -7.61 -15.49
N ALA A 320 -16.91 -7.75 -15.65
CA ALA A 320 -15.92 -7.48 -14.60
C ALA A 320 -15.92 -6.01 -14.13
N THR A 321 -16.46 -5.07 -14.92
CA THR A 321 -16.61 -3.65 -14.49
C THR A 321 -17.60 -3.46 -13.34
N LEU A 322 -18.42 -4.47 -13.02
CA LEU A 322 -19.29 -4.49 -11.85
C LEU A 322 -18.53 -4.78 -10.54
N ASP A 323 -17.24 -5.11 -10.59
CA ASP A 323 -16.47 -5.30 -9.36
C ASP A 323 -16.35 -3.98 -8.58
N ASP A 324 -16.15 -4.10 -7.27
CA ASP A 324 -15.84 -2.97 -6.39
C ASP A 324 -14.42 -3.16 -5.87
N PRO A 325 -13.43 -2.61 -6.59
CA PRO A 325 -12.04 -2.73 -6.17
C PRO A 325 -11.73 -1.78 -5.01
N GLY A 326 -12.66 -0.90 -4.61
CA GLY A 326 -12.56 0.07 -3.53
C GLY A 326 -11.53 1.18 -3.71
N HIS A 327 -11.16 1.46 -4.96
CA HIS A 327 -10.54 2.73 -5.37
C HIS A 327 -11.59 3.86 -5.42
N PRO A 328 -11.16 5.13 -5.46
CA PRO A 328 -12.04 6.26 -5.75
C PRO A 328 -12.84 6.04 -7.03
N ALA A 329 -14.09 6.51 -7.02
CA ALA A 329 -15.03 6.32 -8.11
C ALA A 329 -14.47 6.78 -9.47
N LEU A 330 -13.65 7.83 -9.49
CA LEU A 330 -13.01 8.35 -10.70
C LEU A 330 -11.97 7.39 -11.30
N ILE A 331 -11.14 6.73 -10.48
CA ILE A 331 -10.18 5.73 -10.99
C ILE A 331 -10.94 4.57 -11.64
N TRP A 332 -11.98 4.07 -10.98
CA TRP A 332 -12.75 2.96 -11.52
C TRP A 332 -13.59 3.37 -12.74
N HIS A 333 -14.08 4.61 -12.76
CA HIS A 333 -14.73 5.21 -13.92
C HIS A 333 -13.82 5.19 -15.15
N ASP A 334 -12.57 5.65 -15.01
CA ASP A 334 -11.59 5.68 -16.11
C ASP A 334 -11.27 4.27 -16.64
N VAL A 335 -11.11 3.29 -15.75
CA VAL A 335 -10.94 1.87 -16.16
C VAL A 335 -12.14 1.40 -16.99
N CYS A 336 -13.36 1.71 -16.54
CA CYS A 336 -14.57 1.24 -17.20
C CYS A 336 -14.88 1.99 -18.49
N LEU A 337 -14.52 3.27 -18.58
CA LEU A 337 -14.48 4.04 -19.81
C LEU A 337 -13.51 3.40 -20.79
N ALA A 338 -12.28 3.10 -20.36
CA ALA A 338 -11.25 2.51 -21.19
C ALA A 338 -11.66 1.12 -21.74
N VAL A 339 -12.28 0.26 -20.92
CA VAL A 339 -12.83 -1.05 -21.38
C VAL A 339 -13.84 -0.86 -22.52
N ARG A 340 -14.79 0.06 -22.34
CA ARG A 340 -15.80 0.34 -23.37
C ARG A 340 -15.20 1.00 -24.61
N MET A 341 -14.25 1.90 -24.40
CA MET A 341 -13.50 2.58 -25.46
C MET A 341 -12.79 1.54 -26.32
N ALA A 342 -12.08 0.57 -25.70
CA ALA A 342 -11.41 -0.50 -26.42
C ALA A 342 -12.37 -1.36 -27.24
N CYS A 343 -13.56 -1.67 -26.70
CA CYS A 343 -14.57 -2.45 -27.42
C CYS A 343 -15.09 -1.70 -28.65
N VAL A 344 -15.56 -0.45 -28.49
CA VAL A 344 -16.15 0.33 -29.59
C VAL A 344 -15.10 0.74 -30.61
N ALA A 345 -13.92 1.18 -30.18
CA ALA A 345 -12.82 1.54 -31.08
C ALA A 345 -12.40 0.36 -31.97
N ARG A 346 -12.34 -0.85 -31.41
CA ARG A 346 -12.07 -2.08 -32.18
C ARG A 346 -13.22 -2.44 -33.12
N HIS A 347 -14.47 -2.28 -32.68
CA HIS A 347 -15.63 -2.48 -33.54
C HIS A 347 -15.61 -1.54 -34.76
N CYS A 348 -15.16 -0.30 -34.56
CA CYS A 348 -14.97 0.69 -35.62
C CYS A 348 -13.71 0.47 -36.48
N GLY A 349 -12.87 -0.53 -36.16
CA GLY A 349 -11.67 -0.86 -36.93
C GLY A 349 -10.53 0.16 -36.81
N LEU A 350 -10.39 0.83 -35.65
CA LEU A 350 -9.28 1.76 -35.42
C LEU A 350 -7.92 1.06 -35.57
N PRO A 351 -6.91 1.71 -36.18
CA PRO A 351 -5.55 1.20 -36.22
C PRO A 351 -5.00 0.94 -34.83
N GLU A 352 -4.14 -0.06 -34.69
CA GLU A 352 -3.62 -0.52 -33.38
C GLU A 352 -2.97 0.62 -32.55
N GLY A 353 -2.18 1.47 -33.20
CA GLY A 353 -1.55 2.62 -32.53
C GLY A 353 -2.57 3.65 -32.01
N GLU A 354 -3.59 3.95 -32.80
CA GLU A 354 -4.66 4.89 -32.42
C GLU A 354 -5.55 4.31 -31.33
N LEU A 355 -5.88 3.01 -31.42
CA LEU A 355 -6.61 2.28 -30.38
C LEU A 355 -5.85 2.33 -29.05
N LYS A 356 -4.54 2.04 -29.07
CA LYS A 356 -3.70 2.05 -27.87
C LYS A 356 -3.65 3.43 -27.23
N ALA A 357 -3.42 4.47 -28.04
CA ALA A 357 -3.39 5.84 -27.56
C ALA A 357 -4.74 6.28 -26.98
N ALA A 358 -5.84 5.93 -27.65
CA ALA A 358 -7.19 6.24 -27.19
C ALA A 358 -7.53 5.57 -25.84
N VAL A 359 -7.18 4.30 -25.68
CA VAL A 359 -7.37 3.55 -24.44
C VAL A 359 -6.52 4.13 -23.31
N ALA A 360 -5.26 4.50 -23.57
CA ALA A 360 -4.43 5.16 -22.57
C ALA A 360 -4.97 6.52 -22.15
N CYS A 361 -5.45 7.35 -23.08
CA CYS A 361 -6.09 8.62 -22.72
C CYS A 361 -7.37 8.40 -21.91
N ALA A 362 -8.16 7.37 -22.23
CA ALA A 362 -9.36 7.00 -21.48
C ALA A 362 -9.03 6.54 -20.04
N LEU A 363 -7.91 5.85 -19.83
CA LEU A 363 -7.46 5.36 -18.53
C LEU A 363 -7.06 6.48 -17.56
N VAL A 364 -6.69 7.66 -18.04
CA VAL A 364 -6.33 8.82 -17.21
C VAL A 364 -7.28 10.00 -17.42
N HIS A 365 -8.46 9.74 -17.97
CA HIS A 365 -9.39 10.77 -18.42
C HIS A 365 -9.78 11.73 -17.30
N ASP A 366 -10.07 11.21 -16.10
CA ASP A 366 -10.52 12.01 -14.96
C ASP A 366 -9.52 12.05 -13.78
N VAL A 367 -8.35 11.40 -13.90
CA VAL A 367 -7.32 11.38 -12.83
C VAL A 367 -6.90 12.78 -12.38
N GLY A 368 -6.87 13.75 -13.30
CA GLY A 368 -6.54 15.15 -13.00
C GLY A 368 -7.50 15.81 -12.00
N TYR A 369 -8.77 15.39 -11.96
CA TYR A 369 -9.74 15.91 -10.99
C TYR A 369 -9.41 15.45 -9.56
N LEU A 370 -8.92 14.22 -9.41
CA LEU A 370 -8.48 13.70 -8.11
C LEU A 370 -7.25 14.46 -7.59
N VAL A 371 -6.33 14.86 -8.46
CA VAL A 371 -5.16 15.68 -8.09
C VAL A 371 -5.60 17.03 -7.51
N ASN A 372 -6.66 17.62 -8.07
CA ASN A 372 -7.23 18.89 -7.61
C ASN A 372 -8.16 18.74 -6.40
N GLY A 373 -8.19 17.57 -5.75
CA GLY A 373 -9.01 17.30 -4.56
C GLY A 373 -10.51 17.09 -4.85
N SER A 374 -10.91 17.01 -6.13
CA SER A 374 -12.29 16.75 -6.52
C SER A 374 -12.53 15.24 -6.56
N CYS A 375 -13.30 14.73 -5.58
CA CYS A 375 -13.66 13.31 -5.50
C CYS A 375 -15.00 12.97 -6.19
N SER A 376 -15.66 13.95 -6.82
CA SER A 376 -16.96 13.78 -7.48
C SER A 376 -17.02 14.52 -8.81
N LEU A 377 -17.56 13.86 -9.84
CA LEU A 377 -17.84 14.45 -11.15
C LEU A 377 -18.81 15.65 -11.07
N GLU A 378 -19.63 15.74 -10.01
CA GLU A 378 -20.47 16.92 -9.75
C GLU A 378 -19.65 18.19 -9.43
N HIS A 379 -18.51 18.03 -8.73
CA HIS A 379 -17.56 19.13 -8.52
C HIS A 379 -16.68 19.39 -9.75
N ALA A 380 -16.37 18.32 -10.51
CA ALA A 380 -15.66 18.40 -11.79
C ALA A 380 -16.40 19.24 -12.85
N SER A 381 -17.72 19.36 -12.72
CA SER A 381 -18.64 20.07 -13.62
C SER A 381 -18.39 21.58 -13.77
N ARG A 382 -17.51 22.19 -12.95
CA ARG A 382 -17.15 23.60 -13.09
C ARG A 382 -16.03 23.78 -14.13
N PRO A 383 -16.20 24.67 -15.13
CA PRO A 383 -15.24 24.83 -16.24
C PRO A 383 -13.78 25.10 -15.83
N VAL A 384 -13.57 25.82 -14.71
CA VAL A 384 -12.22 26.13 -14.20
C VAL A 384 -11.50 24.86 -13.73
N TYR A 385 -12.19 23.99 -12.99
CA TYR A 385 -11.58 22.75 -12.48
C TYR A 385 -11.32 21.74 -13.60
N GLN A 386 -12.13 21.76 -14.67
CA GLN A 386 -11.88 20.96 -15.88
C GLN A 386 -10.60 21.40 -16.58
N ALA A 387 -10.42 22.70 -16.83
CA ALA A 387 -9.24 23.19 -17.53
C ALA A 387 -7.93 22.87 -16.77
N GLU A 388 -7.94 23.03 -15.44
CA GLU A 388 -6.80 22.68 -14.60
C GLU A 388 -6.54 21.16 -14.58
N ALA A 389 -7.57 20.34 -14.42
CA ALA A 389 -7.44 18.88 -14.41
C ALA A 389 -6.87 18.35 -15.74
N VAL A 390 -7.42 18.82 -16.87
CA VAL A 390 -6.96 18.43 -18.21
C VAL A 390 -5.53 18.91 -18.46
N ALA A 391 -5.18 20.13 -18.03
CA ALA A 391 -3.82 20.66 -18.21
C ALA A 391 -2.76 19.82 -17.46
N VAL A 392 -3.08 19.36 -16.24
CA VAL A 392 -2.20 18.46 -15.46
C VAL A 392 -1.94 17.17 -16.22
N ILE A 393 -2.99 16.53 -16.74
CA ILE A 393 -2.86 15.27 -17.49
C ILE A 393 -2.08 15.48 -18.79
N LYS A 394 -2.41 16.53 -19.57
CA LYS A 394 -1.72 16.86 -20.83
C LYS A 394 -0.22 17.08 -20.62
N SER A 395 0.15 17.86 -19.61
CA SER A 395 1.55 18.10 -19.26
C SER A 395 2.28 16.80 -18.92
N ALA A 396 1.63 15.90 -18.17
CA ALA A 396 2.23 14.64 -17.78
C ALA A 396 2.34 13.64 -18.95
N LEU A 397 1.36 13.62 -19.85
CA LEU A 397 1.36 12.80 -21.07
C LEU A 397 2.35 13.27 -22.13
N ALA A 398 2.85 14.51 -22.07
CA ALA A 398 3.86 15.01 -23.01
C ALA A 398 5.15 14.16 -23.05
N HIS A 399 5.41 13.37 -22.00
CA HIS A 399 6.53 12.44 -21.92
C HIS A 399 6.25 11.08 -22.56
N CYS A 400 4.98 10.78 -22.89
CA CYS A 400 4.53 9.56 -23.56
C CYS A 400 4.50 9.76 -25.08
N ASN A 401 5.67 9.72 -25.72
CA ASN A 401 5.85 9.98 -27.16
C ASN A 401 5.06 9.07 -28.13
N TRP A 402 4.52 7.95 -27.64
CA TRP A 402 3.72 7.02 -28.44
C TRP A 402 2.24 7.40 -28.50
N ILE A 403 1.80 8.37 -27.68
CA ILE A 403 0.43 8.90 -27.67
C ILE A 403 0.43 10.20 -28.50
N PRO A 404 -0.24 10.26 -29.67
CA PRO A 404 -0.27 11.48 -30.47
C PRO A 404 -1.02 12.61 -29.77
N ASP A 405 -0.53 13.85 -29.88
CA ASP A 405 -1.18 15.03 -29.30
C ASP A 405 -2.64 15.17 -29.75
N ALA A 406 -2.93 14.86 -31.02
CA ALA A 406 -4.29 14.87 -31.55
C ALA A 406 -5.24 13.90 -30.81
N THR A 407 -4.73 12.76 -30.33
CA THR A 407 -5.48 11.79 -29.53
C THR A 407 -5.70 12.32 -28.11
N VAL A 408 -4.66 12.91 -27.51
CA VAL A 408 -4.74 13.55 -26.19
C VAL A 408 -5.80 14.66 -26.20
N GLU A 409 -5.74 15.56 -27.16
CA GLU A 409 -6.72 16.65 -27.34
C GLU A 409 -8.13 16.09 -27.58
N ALA A 410 -8.27 15.12 -28.49
CA ALA A 410 -9.56 14.54 -28.81
C ALA A 410 -10.26 13.93 -27.59
N VAL A 411 -9.55 13.12 -26.79
CA VAL A 411 -10.15 12.39 -25.67
C VAL A 411 -10.30 13.30 -24.44
N LEU A 412 -9.25 14.02 -24.03
CA LEU A 412 -9.27 14.76 -22.76
C LEU A 412 -10.04 16.09 -22.84
N ASP A 413 -10.05 16.77 -24.00
CA ASP A 413 -10.84 18.02 -24.14
C ASP A 413 -12.34 17.74 -24.31
N SER A 414 -12.71 16.48 -24.52
CA SER A 414 -14.10 16.05 -24.66
C SER A 414 -14.75 15.61 -23.34
N GLY A 415 -14.17 15.94 -22.19
CA GLY A 415 -14.70 15.58 -20.88
C GLY A 415 -16.14 16.04 -20.63
N ALA A 416 -16.78 15.46 -19.61
CA ALA A 416 -18.21 15.60 -19.31
C ALA A 416 -18.72 17.05 -19.17
N CYS A 417 -17.84 18.02 -18.94
CA CYS A 417 -18.19 19.43 -18.75
C CYS A 417 -18.02 20.28 -20.02
N SER A 418 -17.62 19.67 -21.14
CA SER A 418 -17.47 20.35 -22.42
C SER A 418 -18.85 20.74 -22.98
N PRO A 419 -19.06 22.02 -23.38
CA PRO A 419 -20.39 22.52 -23.73
C PRO A 419 -20.97 21.78 -24.95
N PRO A 420 -22.28 21.52 -24.99
CA PRO A 420 -22.90 20.64 -26.00
C PRO A 420 -22.61 21.06 -27.45
N ASN A 421 -22.44 22.35 -27.73
CA ASN A 421 -22.25 22.89 -29.08
C ASN A 421 -20.78 23.01 -29.55
N CYS A 422 -19.83 22.35 -28.89
CA CYS A 422 -18.45 22.33 -29.34
C CYS A 422 -18.23 21.35 -30.51
N SER A 423 -17.42 21.77 -31.49
CA SER A 423 -16.96 20.86 -32.55
C SER A 423 -16.04 19.80 -31.94
N ARG A 424 -16.43 18.53 -32.02
CA ARG A 424 -15.67 17.39 -31.50
C ARG A 424 -15.23 16.46 -32.61
N THR A 425 -14.05 15.88 -32.44
CA THR A 425 -13.56 14.80 -33.30
C THR A 425 -14.41 13.53 -33.08
N PRO A 426 -14.43 12.60 -34.04
CA PRO A 426 -14.96 11.23 -33.86
C PRO A 426 -14.60 10.61 -32.50
N LEU A 427 -13.31 10.63 -32.16
CA LEU A 427 -12.80 10.01 -30.94
C LEU A 427 -13.27 10.74 -29.68
N GLY A 428 -13.34 12.07 -29.72
CA GLY A 428 -13.85 12.86 -28.61
C GLY A 428 -15.34 12.67 -28.35
N LYS A 429 -16.15 12.53 -29.40
CA LYS A 429 -17.56 12.17 -29.26
C LYS A 429 -17.75 10.81 -28.60
N LEU A 430 -16.94 9.83 -28.99
CA LEU A 430 -16.97 8.50 -28.39
C LEU A 430 -16.60 8.54 -26.89
N ALA A 431 -15.50 9.21 -26.54
CA ALA A 431 -15.06 9.36 -25.16
C ALA A 431 -16.13 10.03 -24.28
N LEU A 432 -16.70 11.14 -24.75
CA LEU A 432 -17.78 11.85 -24.05
C LEU A 432 -19.01 10.98 -23.85
N LEU A 433 -19.48 10.31 -24.90
CA LEU A 433 -20.67 9.46 -24.83
C LEU A 433 -20.48 8.32 -23.81
N LEU A 434 -19.36 7.60 -23.90
CA LEU A 434 -19.09 6.47 -23.02
C LEU A 434 -18.88 6.90 -21.56
N GLY A 435 -18.19 8.02 -21.33
CA GLY A 435 -18.00 8.57 -19.99
C GLY A 435 -19.32 8.99 -19.36
N LEU A 436 -20.17 9.72 -20.11
CA LEU A 436 -21.50 10.09 -19.62
C LEU A 436 -22.37 8.86 -19.34
N LEU A 437 -22.36 7.85 -20.22
CA LEU A 437 -23.14 6.63 -20.03
C LEU A 437 -22.72 5.85 -18.78
N ASP A 438 -21.41 5.65 -18.59
CA ASP A 438 -20.88 4.97 -17.41
C ASP A 438 -21.27 5.72 -16.12
N TRP A 439 -21.14 7.05 -16.10
CA TRP A 439 -21.59 7.87 -14.97
C TRP A 439 -23.10 7.77 -14.71
N GLN A 440 -23.94 7.78 -15.76
CA GLN A 440 -25.39 7.66 -15.62
C GLN A 440 -25.84 6.30 -15.10
N CYS A 441 -25.10 5.24 -15.43
CA CYS A 441 -25.46 3.87 -15.08
C CYS A 441 -24.87 3.39 -13.73
N ARG A 442 -24.09 4.21 -13.03
CA ARG A 442 -23.52 3.87 -11.71
C ARG A 442 -24.37 4.38 -10.55
N ASP A 443 -24.41 3.58 -9.48
CA ASP A 443 -24.83 4.04 -8.17
C ASP A 443 -23.68 4.84 -7.56
N VAL A 444 -23.90 6.13 -7.32
CA VAL A 444 -22.94 7.03 -6.67
C VAL A 444 -23.66 7.64 -5.48
N ALA A 445 -22.98 7.91 -4.36
CA ALA A 445 -23.55 8.22 -3.03
C ALA A 445 -24.93 8.93 -2.95
N ASN A 446 -25.22 9.89 -3.85
CA ASN A 446 -26.49 10.65 -3.88
C ASN A 446 -27.33 10.49 -5.17
N LYS A 447 -27.01 9.51 -6.02
CA LYS A 447 -27.63 9.27 -7.32
C LYS A 447 -27.81 7.78 -7.56
N ALA A 448 -29.06 7.37 -7.75
CA ALA A 448 -29.37 6.02 -8.21
C ALA A 448 -28.95 5.83 -9.67
N ALA A 449 -28.39 4.66 -9.97
CA ALA A 449 -28.08 4.21 -11.31
C ALA A 449 -29.31 4.27 -12.22
N GLN A 450 -29.17 4.85 -13.40
CA GLN A 450 -30.19 4.80 -14.42
C GLN A 450 -30.05 3.54 -15.29
N PRO A 451 -31.17 2.97 -15.78
CA PRO A 451 -31.12 1.96 -16.82
C PRO A 451 -30.39 2.50 -18.06
N TRP A 452 -29.61 1.65 -18.72
CA TRP A 452 -28.76 2.02 -19.87
C TRP A 452 -29.52 2.80 -20.96
N ASN A 453 -30.72 2.34 -21.34
CA ASN A 453 -31.50 2.99 -22.39
C ASN A 453 -31.95 4.40 -22.00
N SER A 454 -32.35 4.58 -20.74
CA SER A 454 -32.76 5.90 -20.23
C SER A 454 -31.56 6.85 -20.18
N ALA A 455 -30.40 6.35 -19.75
CA ALA A 455 -29.14 7.09 -19.78
C ALA A 455 -28.77 7.51 -21.21
N LEU A 456 -28.83 6.60 -22.17
CA LEU A 456 -28.52 6.88 -23.58
C LEU A 456 -29.46 7.92 -24.18
N GLN A 457 -30.77 7.78 -23.96
CA GLN A 457 -31.76 8.76 -24.42
C GLN A 457 -31.50 10.15 -23.84
N ARG A 458 -31.18 10.21 -22.54
CA ARG A 458 -30.88 11.47 -21.87
C ARG A 458 -29.62 12.12 -22.44
N VAL A 459 -28.52 11.37 -22.57
CA VAL A 459 -27.26 11.87 -23.12
C VAL A 459 -27.45 12.39 -24.54
N CYS A 460 -28.16 11.67 -25.41
CA CYS A 460 -28.44 12.14 -26.77
C CYS A 460 -29.39 13.35 -26.82
N SER A 461 -30.25 13.52 -25.82
CA SER A 461 -31.11 14.71 -25.70
C SER A 461 -30.29 15.94 -25.30
N ASP A 462 -29.36 15.76 -24.36
CA ASP A 462 -28.48 16.82 -23.87
C ASP A 462 -27.37 17.16 -24.90
N TYR A 463 -26.94 16.17 -25.69
CA TYR A 463 -25.88 16.25 -26.70
C TYR A 463 -26.32 15.62 -28.04
N PRO A 464 -27.10 16.34 -28.86
CA PRO A 464 -27.64 15.81 -30.12
C PRO A 464 -26.57 15.38 -31.14
N ASP A 465 -25.36 15.95 -31.07
CA ASP A 465 -24.24 15.63 -31.97
C ASP A 465 -23.61 14.24 -31.70
N LEU A 466 -24.04 13.55 -30.64
CA LEU A 466 -23.62 12.20 -30.27
C LEU A 466 -24.55 11.10 -30.82
N ALA A 467 -25.65 11.44 -31.49
CA ALA A 467 -26.65 10.46 -31.95
C ALA A 467 -26.05 9.35 -32.83
N ASP A 468 -25.19 9.70 -33.80
CA ASP A 468 -24.54 8.71 -34.68
C ASP A 468 -23.65 7.74 -33.88
N TRP A 469 -23.05 8.20 -32.78
CA TRP A 469 -22.21 7.38 -31.90
C TRP A 469 -23.04 6.50 -30.95
N ALA A 470 -24.25 6.93 -30.60
CA ALA A 470 -25.18 6.11 -29.84
C ALA A 470 -25.60 4.88 -30.64
N ASP A 471 -25.87 5.03 -31.94
CA ASP A 471 -26.19 3.90 -32.83
C ASP A 471 -25.02 2.91 -32.96
N ILE A 472 -23.78 3.41 -33.10
CA ILE A 472 -22.57 2.57 -33.10
C ILE A 472 -22.42 1.83 -31.76
N THR A 473 -22.65 2.52 -30.64
CA THR A 473 -22.57 1.94 -29.30
C THR A 473 -23.61 0.83 -29.10
N VAL A 474 -24.84 1.03 -29.60
CA VAL A 474 -25.91 0.03 -29.59
C VAL A 474 -25.59 -1.13 -30.53
N ALA A 475 -24.96 -0.88 -31.68
CA ALA A 475 -24.49 -1.95 -32.57
C ALA A 475 -23.38 -2.80 -31.93
N CYS A 476 -22.51 -2.16 -31.13
CA CYS A 476 -21.41 -2.82 -30.44
C CYS A 476 -21.86 -3.63 -29.21
N PHE A 477 -22.80 -3.11 -28.42
CA PHE A 477 -23.15 -3.70 -27.12
C PHE A 477 -24.61 -4.17 -26.99
N GLY A 478 -25.45 -3.94 -28.00
CA GLY A 478 -26.89 -4.13 -27.91
C GLY A 478 -27.59 -3.01 -27.12
N LYS A 479 -28.92 -3.11 -27.05
CA LYS A 479 -29.77 -2.14 -26.32
C LYS A 479 -29.77 -2.34 -24.80
N MET A 480 -29.34 -3.50 -24.35
CA MET A 480 -29.28 -3.88 -22.94
C MET A 480 -27.93 -4.58 -22.74
N PRO A 481 -26.85 -3.81 -22.67
CA PRO A 481 -25.51 -4.37 -22.77
C PRO A 481 -25.14 -5.19 -21.54
N VAL A 482 -24.10 -6.00 -21.65
CA VAL A 482 -23.49 -6.66 -20.49
C VAL A 482 -23.14 -5.62 -19.42
N ALA A 483 -23.32 -6.00 -18.16
CA ALA A 483 -23.20 -5.11 -16.99
C ALA A 483 -24.24 -3.97 -16.93
N SER A 484 -25.34 -4.03 -17.69
CA SER A 484 -26.51 -3.16 -17.46
C SER A 484 -27.54 -3.81 -16.54
N ARG A 485 -28.30 -2.97 -15.83
CA ARG A 485 -29.44 -3.40 -15.01
C ARG A 485 -30.70 -3.56 -15.86
N VAL A 486 -31.42 -4.64 -15.63
CA VAL A 486 -32.76 -4.91 -16.17
C VAL A 486 -33.69 -5.38 -15.04
N CYS A 487 -34.99 -5.24 -15.23
CA CYS A 487 -35.99 -5.74 -14.30
C CYS A 487 -36.93 -6.75 -14.97
N ASP A 488 -37.42 -7.71 -14.19
CA ASP A 488 -38.49 -8.61 -14.61
C ASP A 488 -39.88 -7.98 -14.37
N PRO A 489 -40.99 -8.62 -14.80
CA PRO A 489 -42.35 -8.12 -14.57
C PRO A 489 -42.76 -8.00 -13.09
N ASP A 490 -42.04 -8.66 -12.18
CA ASP A 490 -42.29 -8.67 -10.74
C ASP A 490 -41.38 -7.66 -9.99
N ASP A 491 -40.81 -6.69 -10.70
CA ASP A 491 -39.87 -5.66 -10.20
C ASP A 491 -38.56 -6.22 -9.60
N LYS A 492 -38.16 -7.45 -9.93
CA LYS A 492 -36.86 -7.99 -9.51
C LYS A 492 -35.76 -7.50 -10.44
N ASN A 493 -34.65 -7.07 -9.85
CA ASN A 493 -33.51 -6.51 -10.58
C ASN A 493 -32.47 -7.59 -10.92
N PHE A 494 -31.93 -7.50 -12.14
CA PHE A 494 -30.88 -8.37 -12.66
C PHE A 494 -29.80 -7.56 -13.38
N TRP A 495 -28.58 -8.09 -13.38
CA TRP A 495 -27.48 -7.70 -14.24
C TRP A 495 -27.43 -8.58 -15.48
N VAL A 496 -27.23 -7.98 -16.65
CA VAL A 496 -26.97 -8.72 -17.90
C VAL A 496 -25.55 -9.29 -17.87
N ARG A 497 -25.42 -10.62 -18.04
CA ARG A 497 -24.12 -11.33 -18.05
C ARG A 497 -23.63 -11.68 -19.45
N ALA A 498 -24.54 -12.00 -20.36
CA ALA A 498 -24.21 -12.37 -21.74
C ALA A 498 -25.35 -12.05 -22.68
N LEU A 499 -25.03 -11.85 -23.97
CA LEU A 499 -25.97 -11.56 -25.04
C LEU A 499 -26.10 -12.76 -25.99
N ASP A 500 -27.22 -12.81 -26.72
CA ASP A 500 -27.41 -13.76 -27.81
C ASP A 500 -26.86 -13.19 -29.14
N ALA A 501 -26.95 -14.00 -30.21
CA ALA A 501 -26.51 -13.59 -31.55
C ALA A 501 -27.26 -12.36 -32.11
N ASP A 502 -28.44 -12.03 -31.56
CA ASP A 502 -29.24 -10.86 -31.92
C ASP A 502 -28.98 -9.67 -30.98
N GLN A 503 -27.93 -9.72 -30.15
CA GLN A 503 -27.55 -8.68 -29.17
C GLN A 503 -28.63 -8.43 -28.10
N ARG A 504 -29.38 -9.48 -27.72
CA ARG A 504 -30.39 -9.44 -26.65
C ARG A 504 -29.88 -10.15 -25.40
N PRO A 505 -30.31 -9.75 -24.19
CA PRO A 505 -29.89 -10.43 -22.96
C PRO A 505 -30.23 -11.92 -22.99
N ALA A 506 -29.19 -12.76 -22.94
CA ALA A 506 -29.30 -14.21 -22.93
C ALA A 506 -29.14 -14.81 -21.54
N VAL A 507 -28.26 -14.22 -20.72
CA VAL A 507 -27.95 -14.67 -19.36
C VAL A 507 -28.08 -13.48 -18.40
N LEU A 508 -28.83 -13.69 -17.32
CA LEU A 508 -29.11 -12.68 -16.29
C LEU A 508 -28.62 -13.17 -14.92
N VAL A 509 -28.13 -12.25 -14.10
CA VAL A 509 -27.66 -12.51 -12.72
C VAL A 509 -28.45 -11.60 -11.76
N PRO A 510 -29.17 -12.11 -10.76
CA PRO A 510 -29.90 -11.31 -9.79
C PRO A 510 -29.00 -10.32 -9.10
N CYS A 511 -29.53 -9.13 -8.87
CA CYS A 511 -28.94 -8.18 -7.95
C CYS A 511 -29.17 -8.68 -6.52
N GLY A 512 -28.12 -8.85 -5.72
CA GLY A 512 -28.26 -9.06 -4.27
C GLY A 512 -28.77 -7.80 -3.55
N GLU A 513 -29.04 -7.89 -2.24
CA GLU A 513 -29.47 -6.75 -1.40
C GLU A 513 -28.49 -5.56 -1.41
N ARG A 514 -27.20 -5.83 -1.65
CA ARG A 514 -26.20 -4.83 -2.02
C ARG A 514 -26.00 -4.95 -3.53
N CYS A 515 -26.22 -3.88 -4.28
CA CYS A 515 -26.35 -3.79 -5.74
C CYS A 515 -25.30 -4.51 -6.64
N LEU A 516 -24.28 -5.20 -6.11
CA LEU A 516 -23.25 -5.89 -6.88
C LEU A 516 -23.41 -7.41 -6.79
N PRO A 517 -23.17 -8.17 -7.88
CA PRO A 517 -23.15 -9.63 -7.82
C PRO A 517 -22.03 -10.09 -6.89
N ASN A 518 -22.23 -11.18 -6.14
CA ASN A 518 -21.15 -11.85 -5.42
C ASN A 518 -20.89 -13.24 -6.04
N ARG A 519 -19.65 -13.73 -5.92
CA ARG A 519 -19.19 -14.98 -6.58
C ARG A 519 -20.03 -16.21 -6.22
N GLU A 520 -20.52 -16.30 -4.99
CA GLU A 520 -21.38 -17.41 -4.55
C GLU A 520 -22.75 -17.37 -5.23
N SER A 521 -23.32 -16.19 -5.45
CA SER A 521 -24.56 -16.01 -6.19
C SER A 521 -24.39 -16.38 -7.67
N LEU A 522 -23.23 -16.04 -8.26
CA LEU A 522 -22.86 -16.44 -9.63
C LEU A 522 -22.75 -17.98 -9.75
N GLN A 523 -22.09 -18.64 -8.80
CA GLN A 523 -21.90 -20.09 -8.81
C GLN A 523 -23.21 -20.87 -8.61
N ARG A 524 -24.07 -20.44 -7.68
CA ARG A 524 -25.38 -21.08 -7.46
C ARG A 524 -26.28 -20.96 -8.69
N GLN A 525 -26.24 -19.83 -9.39
CA GLN A 525 -27.07 -19.63 -10.56
C GLN A 525 -26.61 -20.31 -11.84
N MET A 526 -25.30 -20.47 -12.06
CA MET A 526 -24.83 -21.29 -13.18
C MET A 526 -25.39 -22.72 -13.12
N MET A 527 -25.67 -23.24 -11.91
CA MET A 527 -26.37 -24.52 -11.72
C MET A 527 -27.88 -24.42 -11.98
N GLU A 528 -28.55 -23.32 -11.61
CA GLU A 528 -30.01 -23.17 -11.78
C GLU A 528 -30.43 -22.80 -13.21
N LEU A 529 -29.66 -21.98 -13.93
CA LEU A 529 -29.97 -21.54 -15.30
C LEU A 529 -29.86 -22.66 -16.34
N GLN A 530 -29.24 -23.79 -16.00
CA GLN A 530 -29.30 -25.01 -16.83
C GLN A 530 -30.72 -25.63 -16.89
N THR A 531 -31.70 -25.12 -16.14
CA THR A 531 -33.04 -25.74 -16.01
C THR A 531 -34.24 -24.90 -16.46
N LYS A 532 -34.12 -23.61 -16.81
CA LYS A 532 -35.26 -22.77 -17.28
C LYS A 532 -34.93 -21.89 -18.48
N SER A 533 -35.86 -21.81 -19.44
CA SER A 533 -35.74 -20.95 -20.63
C SER A 533 -35.99 -19.48 -20.29
N LEU A 534 -34.98 -18.63 -20.55
CA LEU A 534 -34.90 -17.21 -20.21
C LEU A 534 -35.79 -16.26 -21.03
N ARG A 535 -36.55 -16.75 -22.03
CA ARG A 535 -37.34 -15.92 -22.96
C ARG A 535 -38.57 -15.24 -22.35
N GLN A 536 -38.89 -15.47 -21.08
CA GLN A 536 -40.09 -14.95 -20.41
C GLN A 536 -39.82 -13.81 -19.40
N LEU A 537 -38.55 -13.44 -19.15
CA LEU A 537 -38.15 -12.54 -18.06
C LEU A 537 -37.89 -11.08 -18.47
N LEU A 538 -37.96 -10.74 -19.76
CA LEU A 538 -37.63 -9.40 -20.26
C LEU A 538 -38.90 -8.65 -20.67
N VAL A 539 -39.29 -7.66 -19.89
CA VAL A 539 -40.21 -6.60 -20.33
C VAL A 539 -39.40 -5.32 -20.51
N PRO A 540 -39.52 -4.60 -21.64
CA PRO A 540 -38.98 -3.26 -21.73
C PRO A 540 -39.75 -2.37 -20.74
N VAL A 541 -39.02 -1.74 -19.81
CA VAL A 541 -39.57 -0.69 -18.95
C VAL A 541 -40.35 0.29 -19.84
N ASN A 542 -41.65 0.42 -19.57
CA ASN A 542 -42.56 1.23 -20.37
C ASN A 542 -42.07 2.67 -20.46
N THR A 543 -41.87 3.10 -21.70
CA THR A 543 -41.90 4.50 -22.14
C THR A 543 -43.25 5.12 -21.79
N HIS A 544 -43.38 5.78 -20.64
CA HIS A 544 -44.36 6.84 -20.40
C HIS A 544 -43.96 7.67 -19.18
N ILE A 545 -43.22 8.77 -19.43
CA ILE A 545 -43.56 10.19 -19.16
C ILE A 545 -42.30 11.02 -19.43
#